data_AF-R0EN24-F1
#
_entry.id   AF-R0EN24-F1
#
_cell.length_a   1.000
_cell.length_b   1.000
_cell.length_c   1.000
_cell.angle_alpha   90.00
_cell.angle_beta   90.00
_cell.angle_gamma   90.00
#
_symmetry.space_group_name_H-M   'P 1'
#
loop_
_entity.id
_entity.type
_entity.pdbx_description
1 polymer ?
#
loop_
_entity_poly.entity_id
_entity_poly.type
_entity_poly.pdbx_seq_one_letter_code
_entity_poly.pdbx_strand_id
1 'polypeptide(L)'
;MNESASAFHQVRFPLCPSEGETILSYAFRVGAHNLHAGPLTLFPKRQKQRQRRTRELWDLDPEVLCRIYRQPVEAILPLVAKSREDGRVVIGEWAVQPRDLLRVMRRVSPSGLRKFGADRCDWAIRSLSFCPANWDLLLDACPNADCGQRLTWDTRSVFHCGICGHDLRRLDSLKIRICDRQTLQLLPDLLSREERIVNSAKSQLPPALADLSPEDLVNIIRMVGLGVLAVSENKPRVVAAEYPHEWITGIKNLQDPVYIQSIVSGRNQPALYRLFTGEMRRWLSRLSTEGAEIFRNFLDPEYRLAPARGDRLLSVTMAASKLRVERSAVRRLVQLGHLETFKASGAGKQRRRDLITDVSVAALTDDRASISSISAEYKIPKAVLLGLVSMGVLEALDHPAFSAIYSEVQLKSRHARALLASMSIKFQGRSSAWPVSERVAAKPLLHSLGGGDHLWANLIGHDLNGRLEFGLAV
;
A
#
# COMPACT_ATOMS: atom_id res chain seq x y z
N MET A 1 -10.23 -29.03 14.48
CA MET A 1 -8.97 -29.23 13.73
C MET A 1 -8.65 -30.72 13.77
N ASN A 2 -9.07 -31.47 12.75
CA ASN A 2 -8.65 -32.84 12.46
C ASN A 2 -9.09 -33.10 11.01
N GLU A 3 -8.52 -32.33 10.08
CA GLU A 3 -8.68 -32.66 8.67
C GLU A 3 -7.81 -33.88 8.40
N SER A 4 -8.49 -34.95 8.00
CA SER A 4 -7.91 -36.23 7.64
C SER A 4 -6.68 -36.02 6.76
N ALA A 5 -5.61 -36.73 7.11
CA ALA A 5 -4.38 -36.85 6.36
C ALA A 5 -4.69 -37.41 4.95
N SER A 6 -5.17 -36.54 4.06
CA SER A 6 -5.18 -36.76 2.62
C SER A 6 -3.72 -37.03 2.26
N ALA A 7 -3.38 -38.29 2.02
CA ALA A 7 -2.03 -38.74 1.69
C ALA A 7 -1.46 -37.88 0.55
N PHE A 8 -0.61 -36.91 0.89
CA PHE A 8 0.14 -36.16 -0.09
C PHE A 8 1.17 -37.12 -0.71
N HIS A 9 1.35 -37.05 -2.03
CA HIS A 9 2.43 -37.79 -2.68
C HIS A 9 3.75 -37.13 -2.31
N GLN A 10 4.43 -37.74 -1.33
CA GLN A 10 5.80 -37.37 -1.00
C GLN A 10 6.71 -37.78 -2.14
N VAL A 11 7.70 -36.94 -2.40
CA VAL A 11 8.73 -37.22 -3.40
C VAL A 11 9.65 -38.32 -2.88
N ARG A 12 10.11 -39.20 -3.77
CA ARG A 12 11.01 -40.30 -3.41
C ARG A 12 12.47 -39.83 -3.34
N PHE A 13 12.84 -38.98 -4.29
CA PHE A 13 14.18 -38.43 -4.48
C PHE A 13 14.11 -36.90 -4.31
N PRO A 14 14.39 -36.39 -3.10
CA PRO A 14 14.39 -34.94 -2.88
C PRO A 14 15.57 -34.27 -3.59
N LEU A 15 15.38 -33.03 -4.06
CA LEU A 15 16.44 -32.19 -4.62
C LEU A 15 16.72 -31.01 -3.70
N CYS A 16 17.97 -30.53 -3.66
CA CYS A 16 18.27 -29.26 -3.01
C CYS A 16 17.75 -28.09 -3.87
N PRO A 17 17.08 -27.08 -3.27
CA PRO A 17 16.71 -25.87 -3.98
C PRO A 17 17.95 -25.10 -4.47
N SER A 18 17.83 -24.45 -5.63
CA SER A 18 18.86 -23.54 -6.12
C SER A 18 18.73 -22.16 -5.48
N GLU A 19 19.84 -21.42 -5.40
CA GLU A 19 19.84 -20.06 -4.87
C GLU A 19 18.91 -19.13 -5.69
N GLY A 20 18.03 -18.43 -4.99
CA GLY A 20 17.05 -17.52 -5.60
C GLY A 20 15.98 -18.22 -6.44
N GLU A 21 15.83 -19.54 -6.35
CA GLU A 21 14.85 -20.32 -7.11
C GLU A 21 13.40 -20.04 -6.68
N THR A 22 12.47 -20.06 -7.64
CA THR A 22 11.03 -19.99 -7.33
C THR A 22 10.47 -21.34 -6.87
N ILE A 23 9.46 -21.35 -5.98
CA ILE A 23 8.78 -22.59 -5.60
C ILE A 23 8.20 -23.37 -6.80
N LEU A 24 7.81 -22.66 -7.87
CA LEU A 24 7.38 -23.31 -9.11
C LEU A 24 8.51 -24.04 -9.80
N SER A 25 9.63 -23.36 -10.01
CA SER A 25 10.82 -23.98 -10.61
C SER A 25 11.23 -25.23 -9.84
N TYR A 26 11.27 -25.11 -8.52
CA TYR A 26 11.61 -26.21 -7.64
C TYR A 26 10.63 -27.39 -7.80
N ALA A 27 9.32 -27.12 -7.77
CA ALA A 27 8.29 -28.13 -8.00
C ALA A 27 8.41 -28.82 -9.38
N PHE A 28 8.75 -28.06 -10.42
CA PHE A 28 9.01 -28.58 -11.76
C PHE A 28 10.21 -29.52 -11.82
N ARG A 29 11.34 -29.11 -11.23
CA ARG A 29 12.55 -29.94 -11.21
C ARG A 29 12.35 -31.21 -10.41
N VAL A 30 11.78 -31.09 -9.20
CA VAL A 30 11.53 -32.25 -8.34
C VAL A 30 10.49 -33.17 -8.98
N GLY A 31 9.43 -32.61 -9.56
CA GLY A 31 8.40 -33.35 -10.29
C GLY A 31 8.98 -34.17 -11.43
N ALA A 32 9.79 -33.54 -12.29
CA ALA A 32 10.45 -34.21 -13.40
C ALA A 32 11.45 -35.29 -12.93
N HIS A 33 12.25 -35.00 -11.90
CA HIS A 33 13.21 -35.94 -11.32
C HIS A 33 12.53 -37.18 -10.72
N ASN A 34 11.31 -37.04 -10.22
CA ASN A 34 10.51 -38.13 -9.65
C ASN A 34 9.49 -38.71 -10.63
N LEU A 35 9.59 -38.41 -11.93
CA LEU A 35 8.71 -38.92 -13.00
C LEU A 35 7.22 -38.64 -12.78
N HIS A 36 6.88 -37.53 -12.11
CA HIS A 36 5.50 -37.11 -11.98
C HIS A 36 5.00 -36.48 -13.28
N ALA A 37 3.72 -36.72 -13.62
CA ALA A 37 3.08 -36.21 -14.84
C ALA A 37 3.06 -34.67 -14.95
N GLY A 38 3.27 -33.95 -13.86
CA GLY A 38 3.44 -32.50 -13.85
C GLY A 38 3.71 -31.95 -12.44
N PRO A 39 4.28 -30.75 -12.31
CA PRO A 39 4.63 -30.16 -11.00
C PRO A 39 3.41 -29.99 -10.10
N LEU A 40 2.25 -29.69 -10.69
CA LEU A 40 1.04 -29.42 -9.95
C LEU A 40 0.46 -30.68 -9.33
N THR A 41 0.96 -31.85 -9.72
CA THR A 41 0.52 -33.11 -9.11
C THR A 41 0.96 -33.23 -7.66
N LEU A 42 2.08 -32.59 -7.29
CA LEU A 42 2.67 -32.60 -5.95
C LEU A 42 1.93 -31.71 -4.95
N PHE A 43 1.24 -30.66 -5.40
CA PHE A 43 0.52 -29.76 -4.50
C PHE A 43 -0.76 -30.41 -3.92
N PRO A 44 -1.19 -30.05 -2.71
CA PRO A 44 -2.51 -30.37 -2.15
C PRO A 44 -3.68 -30.01 -3.09
N LYS A 45 -4.77 -30.80 -3.14
CA LYS A 45 -5.96 -30.50 -3.99
C LYS A 45 -6.51 -29.08 -3.79
N ARG A 46 -6.59 -28.59 -2.55
CA ARG A 46 -7.01 -27.21 -2.23
C ARG A 46 -6.06 -26.16 -2.81
N GLN A 47 -4.76 -26.40 -2.73
CA GLN A 47 -3.75 -25.52 -3.32
C GLN A 47 -3.79 -25.59 -4.85
N LYS A 48 -4.03 -26.76 -5.46
CA LYS A 48 -4.27 -26.89 -6.92
C LYS A 48 -5.50 -26.09 -7.35
N GLN A 49 -6.59 -26.13 -6.59
CA GLN A 49 -7.80 -25.35 -6.88
C GLN A 49 -7.56 -23.84 -6.75
N ARG A 50 -6.88 -23.40 -5.69
CA ARG A 50 -6.48 -22.00 -5.51
C ARG A 50 -5.61 -21.54 -6.68
N GLN A 51 -4.57 -22.30 -7.02
CA GLN A 51 -3.70 -22.00 -8.16
C GLN A 51 -4.46 -21.97 -9.49
N ARG A 52 -5.39 -22.89 -9.74
CA ARG A 52 -6.22 -22.87 -10.96
C ARG A 52 -7.11 -21.62 -11.04
N ARG A 53 -7.63 -21.15 -9.91
CA ARG A 53 -8.54 -19.99 -9.83
C ARG A 53 -7.82 -18.64 -9.82
N THR A 54 -6.77 -18.50 -9.02
CA THR A 54 -6.11 -17.20 -8.78
C THR A 54 -4.73 -17.11 -9.43
N ARG A 55 -4.12 -18.26 -9.79
CA ARG A 55 -2.72 -18.37 -10.23
C ARG A 55 -1.74 -17.71 -9.25
N GLU A 56 -2.13 -17.62 -7.98
CA GLU A 56 -1.31 -17.11 -6.89
C GLU A 56 -0.61 -18.26 -6.19
N LEU A 57 0.69 -18.11 -5.97
CA LEU A 57 1.55 -19.11 -5.32
C LEU A 57 2.33 -18.52 -4.15
N TRP A 58 1.87 -17.37 -3.67
CA TRP A 58 2.27 -16.86 -2.38
C TRP A 58 1.39 -17.43 -1.27
N ASP A 59 1.93 -17.41 -0.06
CA ASP A 59 1.30 -17.90 1.17
C ASP A 59 1.00 -19.40 1.12
N LEU A 60 1.88 -20.16 0.46
CA LEU A 60 1.91 -21.62 0.61
C LEU A 60 2.47 -21.96 1.98
N ASP A 61 1.83 -22.91 2.66
CA ASP A 61 2.28 -23.39 3.96
C ASP A 61 3.65 -24.10 3.82
N PRO A 62 4.74 -23.54 4.37
CA PRO A 62 6.07 -24.12 4.25
C PRO A 62 6.14 -25.52 4.86
N GLU A 63 5.41 -25.82 5.95
CA GLU A 63 5.46 -27.12 6.61
C GLU A 63 4.83 -28.23 5.76
N VAL A 64 3.77 -27.90 5.02
CA VAL A 64 3.18 -28.81 4.03
C VAL A 64 4.17 -29.10 2.92
N LEU A 65 4.85 -28.06 2.40
CA LEU A 65 5.84 -28.22 1.35
C LEU A 65 7.07 -29.01 1.83
N CYS A 66 7.53 -28.82 3.07
CA CYS A 66 8.62 -29.59 3.67
C CYS A 66 8.31 -31.09 3.68
N ARG A 67 7.09 -31.46 4.07
CA ARG A 67 6.63 -32.85 4.06
C ARG A 67 6.54 -33.44 2.65
N ILE A 68 6.07 -32.66 1.68
CA ILE A 68 5.95 -33.10 0.27
C ILE A 68 7.35 -33.31 -0.33
N TYR A 69 8.23 -32.33 -0.18
CA TYR A 69 9.54 -32.30 -0.84
C TYR A 69 10.66 -32.94 -0.02
N ARG A 70 10.39 -33.34 1.23
CA ARG A 70 11.37 -33.89 2.17
C ARG A 70 12.58 -32.98 2.32
N GLN A 71 12.31 -31.69 2.53
CA GLN A 71 13.31 -30.65 2.76
C GLN A 71 13.09 -30.01 4.12
N PRO A 72 14.15 -29.49 4.75
CA PRO A 72 14.03 -28.69 5.95
C PRO A 72 13.33 -27.35 5.64
N VAL A 73 12.71 -26.74 6.65
CA VAL A 73 11.91 -25.52 6.49
C VAL A 73 12.75 -24.34 6.03
N GLU A 74 13.99 -24.27 6.47
CA GLU A 74 14.99 -23.28 6.11
C GLU A 74 15.31 -23.29 4.61
N ALA A 75 15.24 -24.46 3.97
CA ALA A 75 15.47 -24.59 2.52
C ALA A 75 14.23 -24.21 1.69
N ILE A 76 13.03 -24.43 2.22
CA ILE A 76 11.76 -24.13 1.52
C ILE A 76 11.34 -22.67 1.68
N LEU A 77 11.55 -22.09 2.86
CA LEU A 77 11.11 -20.73 3.20
C LEU A 77 11.51 -19.68 2.15
N PRO A 78 12.75 -19.65 1.63
CA PRO A 78 13.15 -18.65 0.62
C PRO A 78 12.44 -18.78 -0.73
N LEU A 79 11.91 -19.98 -1.06
CA LEU A 79 11.25 -20.26 -2.34
C LEU A 79 9.81 -19.74 -2.38
N VAL A 80 9.19 -19.61 -1.21
CA VAL A 80 7.77 -19.28 -1.05
C VAL A 80 7.61 -17.78 -0.94
N ALA A 81 6.85 -17.21 -1.86
CA ALA A 81 6.46 -15.82 -1.77
C ALA A 81 5.50 -15.61 -0.58
N LYS A 82 5.66 -14.55 0.21
CA LYS A 82 4.82 -14.26 1.38
C LYS A 82 4.22 -12.88 1.32
N SER A 83 2.93 -12.77 1.62
CA SER A 83 2.25 -11.50 1.80
C SER A 83 2.69 -10.83 3.10
N ARG A 84 2.86 -9.51 3.08
CA ARG A 84 3.10 -8.65 4.24
C ARG A 84 1.81 -7.92 4.64
N GLU A 85 1.75 -7.44 5.88
CA GLU A 85 0.62 -6.66 6.40
C GLU A 85 0.39 -5.35 5.62
N ASP A 86 1.43 -4.79 5.00
CA ASP A 86 1.35 -3.60 4.14
C ASP A 86 0.80 -3.89 2.73
N GLY A 87 0.37 -5.14 2.46
CA GLY A 87 -0.18 -5.59 1.18
C GLY A 87 0.86 -5.93 0.12
N ARG A 88 2.17 -5.85 0.42
CA ARG A 88 3.25 -6.28 -0.48
C ARG A 88 3.47 -7.79 -0.40
N VAL A 89 4.21 -8.33 -1.37
CA VAL A 89 4.66 -9.73 -1.44
C VAL A 89 6.18 -9.76 -1.44
N VAL A 90 6.76 -10.53 -0.53
CA VAL A 90 8.19 -10.84 -0.49
C VAL A 90 8.45 -12.08 -1.31
N ILE A 91 9.37 -12.02 -2.28
CA ILE A 91 9.81 -13.16 -3.10
C ILE A 91 11.33 -13.14 -3.23
N GLY A 92 12.02 -14.17 -2.73
CA GLY A 92 13.47 -14.12 -2.57
C GLY A 92 13.89 -12.93 -1.72
N GLU A 93 14.72 -12.04 -2.27
CA GLU A 93 15.17 -10.80 -1.61
C GLU A 93 14.25 -9.60 -1.86
N TRP A 94 13.20 -9.76 -2.67
CA TRP A 94 12.46 -8.64 -3.23
C TRP A 94 11.11 -8.47 -2.56
N ALA A 95 10.83 -7.28 -2.01
CA ALA A 95 9.49 -6.89 -1.58
C ALA A 95 8.82 -6.04 -2.67
N VAL A 96 7.74 -6.56 -3.26
CA VAL A 96 7.07 -5.92 -4.41
C VAL A 96 5.56 -5.91 -4.24
N GLN A 97 4.87 -5.03 -4.95
CA GLN A 97 3.41 -5.04 -4.98
C GLN A 97 2.91 -6.29 -5.73
N PRO A 98 1.79 -6.93 -5.31
CA PRO A 98 1.26 -8.13 -5.97
C PRO A 98 0.97 -7.96 -7.47
N ARG A 99 0.68 -6.72 -7.91
CA ARG A 99 0.44 -6.38 -9.32
C ARG A 99 1.72 -6.31 -10.14
N ASP A 100 2.88 -6.16 -9.51
CA ASP A 100 4.18 -6.05 -10.17
C ASP A 100 4.85 -7.43 -10.30
N LEU A 101 4.16 -8.50 -9.89
CA LEU A 101 4.57 -9.88 -10.15
C LEU A 101 3.91 -10.44 -11.43
N LEU A 102 4.67 -11.25 -12.16
CA LEU A 102 4.19 -12.06 -13.27
C LEU A 102 3.65 -13.37 -12.73
N ARG A 103 2.31 -13.49 -12.71
CA ARG A 103 1.62 -14.67 -12.16
C ARG A 103 1.42 -15.77 -13.19
N VAL A 104 1.15 -15.37 -14.42
CA VAL A 104 0.78 -16.27 -15.53
C VAL A 104 1.95 -16.54 -16.45
N MET A 105 2.59 -15.44 -16.83
CA MET A 105 3.72 -15.45 -17.74
C MET A 105 4.98 -15.76 -16.95
N ARG A 106 5.91 -16.43 -17.61
CA ARG A 106 7.26 -16.64 -17.10
C ARG A 106 8.22 -15.89 -18.01
N ARG A 107 9.31 -15.40 -17.45
CA ARG A 107 10.43 -14.95 -18.25
C ARG A 107 11.67 -15.73 -17.90
N VAL A 108 12.58 -15.86 -18.84
CA VAL A 108 13.80 -16.66 -18.63
C VAL A 108 15.04 -15.91 -19.08
N SER A 109 16.14 -16.18 -18.39
CA SER A 109 17.48 -15.90 -18.85
C SER A 109 18.09 -17.23 -19.33
N PRO A 110 18.32 -17.44 -20.64
CA PRO A 110 18.93 -18.66 -21.17
C PRO A 110 20.25 -19.03 -20.47
N SER A 111 21.16 -18.06 -20.28
CA SER A 111 22.42 -18.34 -19.58
C SER A 111 22.20 -18.55 -18.08
N GLY A 112 21.14 -17.96 -17.50
CA GLY A 112 20.63 -18.24 -16.16
C GLY A 112 20.18 -19.66 -15.98
N LEU A 113 19.35 -20.17 -16.88
CA LEU A 113 18.90 -21.55 -16.84
C LEU A 113 20.07 -22.53 -16.97
N ARG A 114 21.09 -22.20 -17.79
CA ARG A 114 22.34 -22.99 -17.87
C ARG A 114 23.12 -22.98 -16.56
N LYS A 115 23.34 -21.79 -15.99
CA LYS A 115 24.18 -21.60 -14.80
C LYS A 115 23.55 -22.13 -13.51
N PHE A 116 22.27 -21.83 -13.29
CA PHE A 116 21.59 -22.11 -12.02
C PHE A 116 20.74 -23.38 -12.06
N GLY A 117 20.45 -23.89 -13.26
CA GLY A 117 19.57 -25.06 -13.43
C GLY A 117 18.13 -24.81 -12.95
N ALA A 118 17.71 -23.56 -12.85
CA ALA A 118 16.43 -23.16 -12.24
C ALA A 118 15.96 -21.79 -12.74
N ASP A 119 14.67 -21.54 -12.62
CA ASP A 119 14.06 -20.22 -12.78
C ASP A 119 14.12 -19.43 -11.47
N ARG A 120 14.46 -18.14 -11.56
CA ARG A 120 14.74 -17.28 -10.39
C ARG A 120 13.61 -16.33 -10.04
N CYS A 121 13.49 -16.03 -8.75
CA CYS A 121 12.49 -15.13 -8.17
C CYS A 121 12.50 -13.72 -8.78
N ASP A 122 13.68 -13.17 -9.05
CA ASP A 122 13.85 -11.85 -9.68
C ASP A 122 13.23 -11.80 -11.09
N TRP A 123 13.20 -12.91 -11.82
CA TRP A 123 12.60 -12.98 -13.17
C TRP A 123 11.07 -12.86 -13.15
N ALA A 124 10.42 -13.05 -12.00
CA ALA A 124 8.99 -12.86 -11.84
C ALA A 124 8.58 -11.38 -11.67
N ILE A 125 9.54 -10.47 -11.48
CA ILE A 125 9.26 -9.05 -11.18
C ILE A 125 9.04 -8.29 -12.47
N ARG A 126 7.79 -8.00 -12.82
CA ARG A 126 7.36 -7.42 -14.10
C ARG A 126 8.22 -6.24 -14.58
N SER A 127 8.64 -5.39 -13.65
CA SER A 127 9.40 -4.19 -13.97
C SER A 127 10.87 -4.44 -14.27
N LEU A 128 11.44 -5.57 -13.83
CA LEU A 128 12.82 -5.95 -14.08
C LEU A 128 12.91 -6.74 -15.39
N SER A 129 13.45 -6.15 -16.46
CA SER A 129 13.53 -6.78 -17.80
C SER A 129 14.84 -7.54 -18.06
N PHE A 130 15.70 -7.68 -17.06
CA PHE A 130 16.99 -8.36 -17.17
C PHE A 130 17.29 -9.21 -15.93
N CYS A 131 18.19 -10.18 -16.09
CA CYS A 131 18.70 -11.01 -15.00
C CYS A 131 19.92 -10.32 -14.36
N PRO A 132 19.86 -9.87 -13.09
CA PRO A 132 20.97 -9.15 -12.47
C PRO A 132 22.22 -10.02 -12.28
N ALA A 133 22.05 -11.33 -12.12
CA ALA A 133 23.18 -12.24 -11.90
C ALA A 133 24.01 -12.53 -13.17
N ASN A 134 23.40 -12.43 -14.35
CA ASN A 134 24.02 -12.84 -15.63
C ASN A 134 23.94 -11.79 -16.75
N TRP A 135 23.26 -10.68 -16.48
CA TRP A 135 23.06 -9.57 -17.41
C TRP A 135 22.38 -9.96 -18.73
N ASP A 136 21.58 -11.03 -18.71
CA ASP A 136 20.69 -11.38 -19.81
C ASP A 136 19.48 -10.46 -19.82
N LEU A 137 19.05 -10.02 -21.00
CA LEU A 137 17.68 -9.60 -21.18
C LEU A 137 16.76 -10.82 -21.03
N LEU A 138 15.67 -10.63 -20.29
CA LEU A 138 14.73 -11.70 -19.99
C LEU A 138 13.80 -11.91 -21.18
N LEU A 139 13.73 -13.16 -21.64
CA LEU A 139 12.82 -13.56 -22.71
C LEU A 139 11.45 -13.89 -22.12
N ASP A 140 10.38 -13.29 -22.64
CA ASP A 140 8.99 -13.58 -22.27
C ASP A 140 8.24 -14.43 -23.32
N ALA A 141 8.89 -14.71 -24.45
CA ALA A 141 8.40 -15.53 -25.54
C ALA A 141 9.47 -16.54 -25.99
N CYS A 142 9.03 -17.63 -26.60
CA CYS A 142 9.91 -18.59 -27.23
C CYS A 142 10.56 -17.94 -28.45
N PRO A 143 11.90 -17.83 -28.53
CA PRO A 143 12.56 -17.18 -29.66
C PRO A 143 12.73 -18.10 -30.86
N ASN A 144 12.25 -19.35 -30.81
CA ASN A 144 12.11 -20.15 -32.01
C ASN A 144 11.17 -19.40 -32.97
N ALA A 145 11.69 -19.05 -34.16
CA ALA A 145 11.00 -18.24 -35.15
C ALA A 145 9.65 -18.83 -35.57
N ASP A 146 9.54 -20.16 -35.61
CA ASP A 146 8.31 -20.87 -35.96
C ASP A 146 7.30 -20.94 -34.81
N CYS A 147 7.71 -20.59 -33.59
CA CYS A 147 6.87 -20.70 -32.40
C CYS A 147 6.40 -19.33 -31.89
N GLY A 148 7.32 -18.43 -31.53
CA GLY A 148 7.00 -17.10 -30.99
C GLY A 148 6.12 -17.07 -29.72
N GLN A 149 5.76 -18.23 -29.16
CA GLN A 149 4.72 -18.31 -28.13
C GLN A 149 5.20 -17.70 -26.81
N ARG A 150 4.34 -16.92 -26.16
CA ARG A 150 4.58 -16.42 -24.80
C ARG A 150 4.89 -17.57 -23.83
N LEU A 151 5.95 -17.41 -23.07
CA LEU A 151 6.36 -18.37 -22.05
C LEU A 151 5.41 -18.26 -20.85
N THR A 152 4.89 -19.40 -20.44
CA THR A 152 4.00 -19.53 -19.28
C THR A 152 4.45 -20.69 -18.41
N TRP A 153 3.80 -20.86 -17.28
CA TRP A 153 3.97 -22.03 -16.42
C TRP A 153 3.24 -23.28 -16.91
N ASP A 154 2.53 -23.21 -18.05
CA ASP A 154 1.95 -24.37 -18.71
C ASP A 154 3.01 -25.03 -19.61
N THR A 155 3.95 -25.71 -18.98
CA THR A 155 5.03 -26.46 -19.63
C THR A 155 5.25 -27.76 -18.88
N ARG A 156 6.00 -28.71 -19.45
CA ARG A 156 6.44 -29.93 -18.77
C ARG A 156 7.74 -29.74 -18.00
N SER A 157 8.51 -28.71 -18.33
CA SER A 157 9.84 -28.47 -17.77
C SER A 157 10.17 -26.99 -17.75
N VAL A 158 10.89 -26.53 -16.73
CA VAL A 158 11.38 -25.14 -16.72
C VAL A 158 12.39 -24.86 -17.83
N PHE A 159 12.99 -25.89 -18.43
CA PHE A 159 13.98 -25.69 -19.50
C PHE A 159 13.37 -25.65 -20.89
N HIS A 160 12.10 -26.01 -21.06
CA HIS A 160 11.50 -26.18 -22.39
C HIS A 160 10.30 -25.28 -22.61
N CYS A 161 10.12 -24.84 -23.85
CA CYS A 161 8.88 -24.22 -24.29
C CYS A 161 7.71 -25.20 -24.14
N GLY A 162 6.59 -24.73 -23.58
CA GLY A 162 5.40 -25.58 -23.36
C GLY A 162 4.70 -26.02 -24.65
N ILE A 163 4.93 -25.32 -25.76
CA ILE A 163 4.29 -25.61 -27.05
C ILE A 163 5.22 -26.39 -27.98
N CYS A 164 6.34 -25.79 -28.42
CA CYS A 164 7.23 -26.43 -29.39
C CYS A 164 8.30 -27.32 -28.77
N GLY A 165 8.39 -27.39 -27.43
CA GLY A 165 9.39 -28.21 -26.74
C GLY A 165 10.84 -27.73 -26.87
N HIS A 166 11.09 -26.57 -27.47
CA HIS A 166 12.46 -26.05 -27.66
C HIS A 166 13.17 -25.85 -26.31
N ASP A 167 14.43 -26.31 -26.21
CA ASP A 167 15.26 -26.17 -25.00
C ASP A 167 15.78 -24.73 -24.88
N LEU A 168 15.20 -23.98 -23.94
CA LEU A 168 15.46 -22.58 -23.68
C LEU A 168 16.90 -22.33 -23.19
N ARG A 169 17.63 -23.37 -22.77
CA ARG A 169 19.03 -23.29 -22.38
C ARG A 169 19.99 -23.25 -23.55
N ARG A 170 19.57 -23.64 -24.76
CA ARG A 170 20.45 -23.66 -25.94
C ARG A 170 20.53 -22.33 -26.66
N LEU A 171 19.77 -21.35 -26.19
CA LEU A 171 19.63 -20.06 -26.81
C LEU A 171 20.70 -19.09 -26.33
N ASP A 172 21.09 -18.19 -27.23
CA ASP A 172 21.78 -16.97 -26.88
C ASP A 172 20.75 -15.89 -26.56
N SER A 173 20.99 -15.19 -25.47
CA SER A 173 20.21 -14.03 -25.05
C SER A 173 20.99 -12.77 -25.30
N LEU A 174 20.28 -11.74 -25.75
CA LEU A 174 20.81 -10.39 -25.76
C LEU A 174 21.26 -10.01 -24.34
N LYS A 175 22.42 -9.38 -24.24
CA LYS A 175 23.02 -8.98 -22.97
C LYS A 175 22.82 -7.48 -22.74
N ILE A 176 22.71 -7.09 -21.47
CA ILE A 176 22.88 -5.71 -21.05
C ILE A 176 24.29 -5.25 -21.42
N ARG A 177 24.37 -4.07 -22.04
CA ARG A 177 25.64 -3.45 -22.45
C ARG A 177 26.51 -3.25 -21.23
N ILE A 178 27.81 -3.52 -21.36
CA ILE A 178 28.77 -3.47 -20.24
C ILE A 178 28.73 -2.10 -19.54
N CYS A 179 28.66 -1.01 -20.29
CA CYS A 179 28.60 0.36 -19.76
C CYS A 179 27.34 0.65 -18.93
N ASP A 180 26.23 -0.07 -19.15
CA ASP A 180 25.00 0.13 -18.39
C ASP A 180 24.93 -0.75 -17.14
N ARG A 181 25.74 -1.81 -17.04
CA ARG A 181 25.70 -2.77 -15.92
C ARG A 181 26.00 -2.09 -14.58
N GLN A 182 27.00 -1.23 -14.53
CA GLN A 182 27.33 -0.48 -13.32
C GLN A 182 26.17 0.41 -12.85
N THR A 183 25.47 1.05 -13.79
CA THR A 183 24.30 1.87 -13.46
C THR A 183 23.19 0.97 -12.93
N LEU A 184 22.92 -0.14 -13.60
CA LEU A 184 21.83 -1.07 -13.26
C LEU A 184 22.09 -1.91 -12.00
N GLN A 185 23.35 -2.06 -11.58
CA GLN A 185 23.74 -2.77 -10.35
C GLN A 185 23.12 -2.14 -9.10
N LEU A 186 22.81 -0.85 -9.14
CA LEU A 186 22.11 -0.17 -8.06
C LEU A 186 20.76 -0.83 -7.70
N LEU A 187 20.05 -1.42 -8.67
CA LEU A 187 18.75 -2.05 -8.41
C LEU A 187 18.82 -3.31 -7.55
N PRO A 188 19.60 -4.35 -7.90
CA PRO A 188 19.77 -5.49 -7.02
C PRO A 188 20.43 -5.10 -5.70
N ASP A 189 21.35 -4.12 -5.67
CA ASP A 189 21.99 -3.70 -4.41
C ASP A 189 21.00 -3.04 -3.45
N LEU A 190 20.09 -2.19 -3.95
CA LEU A 190 19.01 -1.60 -3.14
C LEU A 190 18.08 -2.67 -2.54
N LEU A 191 17.93 -3.81 -3.22
CA LEU A 191 17.00 -4.87 -2.84
C LEU A 191 17.71 -6.06 -2.21
N SER A 192 18.98 -5.90 -1.84
CA SER A 192 19.75 -6.88 -1.09
C SER A 192 19.19 -7.05 0.33
N ARG A 193 19.36 -8.24 0.90
CA ARG A 193 19.11 -8.48 2.33
C ARG A 193 20.23 -7.96 3.24
N GLU A 194 21.41 -7.75 2.67
CA GLU A 194 22.56 -7.27 3.43
C GLU A 194 22.48 -5.75 3.60
N GLU A 195 22.24 -5.31 4.83
CA GLU A 195 22.09 -3.89 5.15
C GLU A 195 23.28 -3.04 4.69
N ARG A 196 24.50 -3.60 4.75
CA ARG A 196 25.71 -2.93 4.26
C ARG A 196 25.64 -2.62 2.76
N ILE A 197 25.15 -3.57 1.95
CA ILE A 197 25.00 -3.41 0.50
C ILE A 197 23.92 -2.36 0.22
N VAL A 198 22.78 -2.44 0.90
CA VAL A 198 21.68 -1.48 0.77
C VAL A 198 22.14 -0.06 1.12
N ASN A 199 22.88 0.12 2.22
CA ASN A 199 23.40 1.42 2.63
C ASN A 199 24.41 1.97 1.62
N SER A 200 25.28 1.12 1.08
CA SER A 200 26.21 1.51 0.01
C SER A 200 25.50 1.85 -1.31
N ALA A 201 24.35 1.25 -1.59
CA ALA A 201 23.53 1.60 -2.74
C ALA A 201 22.83 2.95 -2.52
N LYS A 202 22.23 3.15 -1.34
CA LYS A 202 21.59 4.40 -0.94
C LYS A 202 22.54 5.60 -0.99
N SER A 203 23.81 5.41 -0.62
CA SER A 203 24.80 6.50 -0.68
C SER A 203 25.14 6.96 -2.10
N GLN A 204 24.77 6.19 -3.13
CA GLN A 204 24.91 6.62 -4.54
C GLN A 204 23.75 7.52 -4.98
N LEU A 205 22.71 7.67 -4.17
CA LEU A 205 21.56 8.53 -4.44
C LEU A 205 21.67 9.83 -3.63
N PRO A 206 20.94 10.89 -4.04
CA PRO A 206 20.91 12.14 -3.29
C PRO A 206 20.56 11.91 -1.81
N PRO A 207 21.25 12.59 -0.86
CA PRO A 207 20.99 12.41 0.57
C PRO A 207 19.54 12.64 0.99
N ALA A 208 18.82 13.51 0.29
CA ALA A 208 17.39 13.75 0.51
C ALA A 208 16.49 12.52 0.31
N LEU A 209 17.00 11.47 -0.35
CA LEU A 209 16.30 10.21 -0.59
C LEU A 209 16.79 9.08 0.33
N ALA A 210 17.80 9.31 1.18
CA ALA A 210 18.44 8.26 1.98
C ALA A 210 17.47 7.58 2.97
N ASP A 211 16.53 8.35 3.53
CA ASP A 211 15.54 7.88 4.50
C ASP A 211 14.43 7.02 3.88
N LEU A 212 14.35 6.99 2.55
CA LEU A 212 13.33 6.21 1.86
C LEU A 212 13.59 4.71 2.00
N SER A 213 12.51 3.94 2.06
CA SER A 213 12.59 2.49 1.92
C SER A 213 13.19 2.13 0.55
N PRO A 214 14.00 1.05 0.45
CA PRO A 214 14.56 0.66 -0.84
C PRO A 214 13.50 0.38 -1.91
N GLU A 215 12.33 -0.08 -1.51
CA GLU A 215 11.18 -0.29 -2.39
C GLU A 215 10.62 1.03 -2.94
N ASP A 216 10.52 2.07 -2.09
CA ASP A 216 10.12 3.40 -2.54
C ASP A 216 11.16 3.98 -3.51
N LEU A 217 12.46 3.78 -3.23
CA LEU A 217 13.55 4.20 -4.12
C LEU A 217 13.47 3.56 -5.50
N VAL A 218 13.23 2.24 -5.57
CA VAL A 218 13.09 1.52 -6.83
C VAL A 218 11.87 2.02 -7.63
N ASN A 219 10.75 2.29 -6.96
CA ASN A 219 9.58 2.88 -7.60
C ASN A 219 9.86 4.29 -8.12
N ILE A 220 10.59 5.10 -7.34
CA ILE A 220 10.99 6.46 -7.71
C ILE A 220 11.92 6.45 -8.92
N ILE A 221 12.97 5.62 -8.91
CA ILE A 221 13.89 5.44 -10.05
C ILE A 221 13.10 5.18 -11.32
N ARG A 222 12.21 4.17 -11.29
CA ARG A 222 11.42 3.79 -12.46
C ARG A 222 10.52 4.93 -12.92
N MET A 223 9.83 5.57 -11.98
CA MET A 223 8.90 6.68 -12.27
C MET A 223 9.62 7.86 -12.92
N VAL A 224 10.78 8.25 -12.39
CA VAL A 224 11.62 9.30 -12.97
C VAL A 224 12.03 8.94 -14.38
N GLY A 225 12.51 7.71 -14.58
CA GLY A 225 12.93 7.24 -15.89
C GLY A 225 11.81 7.26 -16.93
N LEU A 226 10.63 6.76 -16.56
CA LEU A 226 9.45 6.80 -17.42
C LEU A 226 9.02 8.24 -17.73
N GLY A 227 9.04 9.12 -16.74
CA GLY A 227 8.71 10.53 -16.91
C GLY A 227 9.67 11.23 -17.86
N VAL A 228 10.98 11.04 -17.68
CA VAL A 228 12.01 11.63 -18.55
C VAL A 228 11.92 11.08 -19.98
N LEU A 229 11.74 9.78 -20.15
CA LEU A 229 11.57 9.18 -21.48
C LEU A 229 10.31 9.72 -22.18
N ALA A 230 9.19 9.83 -21.46
CA ALA A 230 7.96 10.39 -22.02
C ALA A 230 8.11 11.85 -22.46
N VAL A 231 8.89 12.64 -21.71
CA VAL A 231 9.27 14.00 -22.07
C VAL A 231 10.15 14.02 -23.33
N SER A 232 11.20 13.19 -23.37
CA SER A 232 12.12 13.11 -24.50
C SER A 232 11.46 12.63 -25.81
N GLU A 233 10.46 11.76 -25.72
CA GLU A 233 9.74 11.20 -26.88
C GLU A 233 8.49 12.01 -27.25
N ASN A 234 8.13 13.02 -26.43
CA ASN A 234 6.89 13.79 -26.54
C ASN A 234 5.62 12.92 -26.62
N LYS A 235 5.66 11.72 -26.03
CA LYS A 235 4.55 10.75 -26.01
C LYS A 235 4.59 9.95 -24.70
N PRO A 236 3.44 9.62 -24.09
CA PRO A 236 3.42 8.67 -22.99
C PRO A 236 3.91 7.30 -23.50
N ARG A 237 5.02 6.81 -22.96
CA ARG A 237 5.64 5.58 -23.44
C ARG A 237 4.91 4.35 -22.88
N VAL A 238 4.44 3.49 -23.77
CA VAL A 238 4.17 2.08 -23.44
C VAL A 238 5.49 1.36 -23.62
N VAL A 239 6.20 1.08 -22.53
CA VAL A 239 7.51 0.42 -22.60
C VAL A 239 7.31 -1.01 -23.10
N ALA A 240 7.64 -1.26 -24.37
CA ALA A 240 7.94 -2.60 -24.85
C ALA A 240 9.26 -3.05 -24.20
N ALA A 241 9.26 -4.23 -23.59
CA ALA A 241 10.27 -4.69 -22.63
C ALA A 241 11.58 -5.18 -23.27
N GLU A 242 12.09 -4.50 -24.30
CA GLU A 242 13.31 -4.95 -25.01
C GLU A 242 14.60 -4.54 -24.28
N TYR A 243 14.64 -3.35 -23.66
CA TYR A 243 15.82 -2.87 -22.93
C TYR A 243 15.42 -2.00 -21.73
N PRO A 244 16.09 -2.08 -20.56
CA PRO A 244 15.73 -1.37 -19.33
C PRO A 244 16.08 0.14 -19.35
N HIS A 245 15.67 0.87 -20.40
CA HIS A 245 15.97 2.29 -20.55
C HIS A 245 15.41 3.14 -19.41
N GLU A 246 14.21 2.81 -18.93
CA GLU A 246 13.59 3.54 -17.82
C GLU A 246 14.43 3.46 -16.55
N TRP A 247 15.08 2.33 -16.30
CA TRP A 247 15.93 2.17 -15.13
C TRP A 247 17.21 2.98 -15.26
N ILE A 248 17.90 2.86 -16.39
CA ILE A 248 19.14 3.60 -16.65
C ILE A 248 18.90 5.10 -16.58
N THR A 249 17.86 5.57 -17.28
CA THR A 249 17.48 6.98 -17.28
C THR A 249 17.10 7.44 -15.88
N GLY A 250 16.31 6.66 -15.15
CA GLY A 250 15.91 6.96 -13.78
C GLY A 250 17.08 7.14 -12.83
N ILE A 251 18.01 6.18 -12.83
CA ILE A 251 19.19 6.18 -11.96
C ILE A 251 20.08 7.38 -12.27
N LYS A 252 20.41 7.59 -13.55
CA LYS A 252 21.27 8.71 -13.97
C LYS A 252 20.68 10.06 -13.59
N ASN A 253 19.36 10.23 -13.78
CA ASN A 253 18.69 11.49 -13.46
C ASN A 253 18.44 11.69 -11.96
N LEU A 254 18.51 10.65 -11.13
CA LEU A 254 18.53 10.82 -9.68
C LEU A 254 19.94 11.12 -9.18
N GLN A 255 20.96 10.50 -9.74
CA GLN A 255 22.38 10.76 -9.42
C GLN A 255 22.79 12.19 -9.83
N ASP A 256 22.28 12.67 -10.95
CA ASP A 256 22.43 14.05 -11.43
C ASP A 256 21.04 14.67 -11.73
N PRO A 257 20.42 15.34 -10.74
CA PRO A 257 19.05 15.82 -10.84
C PRO A 257 18.86 17.10 -11.65
N VAL A 258 19.92 17.68 -12.23
CA VAL A 258 19.87 18.96 -12.96
C VAL A 258 18.80 18.93 -14.06
N TYR A 259 18.72 17.83 -14.81
CA TYR A 259 17.74 17.70 -15.90
C TYR A 259 16.30 17.61 -15.38
N ILE A 260 16.04 16.80 -14.34
CA ILE A 260 14.70 16.71 -13.76
C ILE A 260 14.27 18.06 -13.17
N GLN A 261 15.17 18.72 -12.44
CA GLN A 261 14.90 20.04 -11.85
C GLN A 261 14.56 21.07 -12.93
N SER A 262 15.22 21.00 -14.10
CA SER A 262 14.88 21.85 -15.24
C SER A 262 13.45 21.59 -15.75
N ILE A 263 13.02 20.32 -15.83
CA ILE A 263 11.65 19.94 -16.21
C ILE A 263 10.63 20.44 -15.17
N VAL A 264 10.94 20.24 -13.88
CA VAL A 264 10.02 20.54 -12.76
C VAL A 264 9.84 22.05 -12.59
N SER A 265 10.91 22.83 -12.75
CA SER A 265 10.85 24.30 -12.65
C SER A 265 9.85 24.91 -13.66
N GLY A 266 9.57 24.21 -14.77
CA GLY A 266 8.42 24.47 -15.65
C GLY A 266 8.39 25.85 -16.32
N ARG A 267 9.39 26.71 -16.07
CA ARG A 267 9.36 28.13 -16.46
C ARG A 267 9.26 28.33 -17.97
N ASN A 268 9.71 27.35 -18.78
CA ASN A 268 9.74 27.47 -20.24
C ASN A 268 8.97 26.38 -21.01
N GLN A 269 8.52 25.28 -20.39
CA GLN A 269 7.89 24.15 -21.11
C GLN A 269 6.72 23.48 -20.36
N PRO A 270 5.55 24.16 -20.22
CA PRO A 270 4.41 23.66 -19.44
C PRO A 270 3.78 22.35 -19.94
N ALA A 271 4.02 21.98 -21.19
CA ALA A 271 3.57 20.71 -21.76
C ALA A 271 4.40 19.53 -21.21
N LEU A 272 5.73 19.68 -21.15
CA LEU A 272 6.64 18.66 -20.64
C LEU A 272 6.47 18.47 -19.13
N TYR A 273 6.30 19.56 -18.38
CA TYR A 273 5.92 19.50 -16.97
C TYR A 273 4.62 18.70 -16.76
N ARG A 274 3.60 18.91 -17.60
CA ARG A 274 2.33 18.16 -17.52
C ARG A 274 2.47 16.69 -17.86
N LEU A 275 3.30 16.33 -18.84
CA LEU A 275 3.61 14.94 -19.17
C LEU A 275 4.34 14.25 -18.02
N PHE A 276 5.42 14.88 -17.52
CA PHE A 276 6.21 14.39 -16.40
C PHE A 276 5.35 14.21 -15.14
N THR A 277 4.63 15.25 -14.70
CA THR A 277 3.75 15.17 -13.52
C THR A 277 2.54 14.26 -13.72
N GLY A 278 2.06 14.10 -14.97
CA GLY A 278 0.98 13.18 -15.31
C GLY A 278 1.39 11.71 -15.16
N GLU A 279 2.61 11.36 -15.53
CA GLU A 279 3.22 10.06 -15.19
C GLU A 279 3.43 9.98 -13.68
N MET A 280 4.11 10.94 -13.07
CA MET A 280 4.40 10.87 -11.63
C MET A 280 3.16 10.70 -10.77
N ARG A 281 2.06 11.42 -11.02
CA ARG A 281 0.82 11.25 -10.25
C ARG A 281 0.24 9.83 -10.31
N ARG A 282 0.42 9.11 -11.41
CA ARG A 282 0.00 7.70 -11.53
C ARG A 282 0.83 6.77 -10.65
N TRP A 283 2.06 7.16 -10.33
CA TRP A 283 3.03 6.35 -9.58
C TRP A 283 3.20 6.80 -8.12
N LEU A 284 2.99 8.08 -7.79
CA LEU A 284 3.02 8.60 -6.43
C LEU A 284 2.00 7.92 -5.52
N SER A 285 0.85 7.49 -6.07
CA SER A 285 -0.15 6.70 -5.33
C SER A 285 0.34 5.30 -4.94
N ARG A 286 1.51 4.89 -5.41
CA ARG A 286 2.15 3.60 -5.11
C ARG A 286 3.23 3.70 -4.03
N LEU A 287 3.65 4.91 -3.68
CA LEU A 287 4.59 5.16 -2.59
C LEU A 287 3.86 5.22 -1.25
N SER A 288 4.61 5.06 -0.16
CA SER A 288 4.16 5.48 1.16
C SER A 288 3.81 6.98 1.18
N THR A 289 2.93 7.41 2.10
CA THR A 289 2.57 8.84 2.20
C THR A 289 3.80 9.71 2.48
N GLU A 290 4.66 9.23 3.38
CA GLU A 290 5.96 9.82 3.71
C GLU A 290 6.90 9.83 2.51
N GLY A 291 7.04 8.70 1.80
CA GLY A 291 7.92 8.63 0.63
C GLY A 291 7.47 9.54 -0.51
N ALA A 292 6.17 9.68 -0.73
CA ALA A 292 5.62 10.64 -1.68
C ALA A 292 5.88 12.10 -1.28
N GLU A 293 6.03 12.40 0.02
CA GLU A 293 6.34 13.74 0.51
C GLU A 293 7.83 14.07 0.37
N ILE A 294 8.70 13.17 0.83
CA ILE A 294 10.15 13.29 0.67
C ILE A 294 10.50 13.48 -0.80
N PHE A 295 9.93 12.67 -1.69
CA PHE A 295 10.21 12.79 -3.12
C PHE A 295 9.68 14.08 -3.74
N ARG A 296 8.50 14.57 -3.31
CA ARG A 296 8.01 15.89 -3.74
C ARG A 296 8.96 17.01 -3.33
N ASN A 297 9.48 16.94 -2.10
CA ASN A 297 10.44 17.92 -1.58
C ASN A 297 11.79 17.86 -2.30
N PHE A 298 12.20 16.69 -2.75
CA PHE A 298 13.41 16.52 -3.55
C PHE A 298 13.32 17.17 -4.94
N LEU A 299 12.17 17.02 -5.61
CA LEU A 299 12.00 17.52 -6.98
C LEU A 299 11.92 19.03 -7.10
N ASP A 300 11.42 19.70 -6.06
CA ASP A 300 11.25 21.14 -6.05
C ASP A 300 11.71 21.71 -4.69
N PRO A 301 13.02 21.98 -4.54
CA PRO A 301 13.54 22.61 -3.34
C PRO A 301 13.07 24.06 -3.20
N GLU A 302 12.78 24.78 -4.30
CA GLU A 302 12.20 26.14 -4.27
C GLU A 302 10.77 26.14 -3.68
N TYR A 303 10.07 25.00 -3.71
CA TYR A 303 8.84 24.79 -2.94
C TYR A 303 9.02 24.90 -1.41
N ARG A 304 10.26 24.85 -0.89
CA ARG A 304 10.57 25.20 0.51
C ARG A 304 10.69 26.71 0.76
N LEU A 305 10.77 27.54 -0.28
CA LEU A 305 10.96 29.00 -0.16
C LEU A 305 9.74 29.84 -0.56
N ALA A 306 8.65 29.21 -0.99
CA ALA A 306 7.34 29.77 -0.66
C ALA A 306 7.10 29.45 0.82
N PRO A 307 7.16 30.44 1.74
CA PRO A 307 6.84 30.16 3.13
C PRO A 307 5.48 29.48 3.19
N ALA A 308 5.33 28.57 4.16
CA ALA A 308 4.06 28.01 4.60
C ALA A 308 3.09 29.14 5.05
N ARG A 309 2.54 29.84 4.07
CA ARG A 309 1.44 30.81 4.09
C ARG A 309 0.68 30.54 2.78
N GLY A 310 -0.48 29.92 2.75
CA GLY A 310 -1.31 29.48 3.87
C GLY A 310 -2.41 28.51 3.48
N ASP A 311 -2.49 27.96 2.27
CA ASP A 311 -3.58 27.05 1.91
C ASP A 311 -3.12 25.89 1.02
N ARG A 312 -2.88 24.73 1.62
CA ARG A 312 -2.79 23.47 0.87
C ARG A 312 -4.11 23.29 0.13
N LEU A 313 -4.10 23.20 -1.19
CA LEU A 313 -5.33 23.04 -1.96
C LEU A 313 -5.71 21.56 -2.09
N LEU A 314 -6.94 21.24 -1.72
CA LEU A 314 -7.55 19.92 -1.82
C LEU A 314 -8.46 19.84 -3.05
N SER A 315 -8.48 18.67 -3.69
CA SER A 315 -9.57 18.35 -4.62
C SER A 315 -10.85 18.07 -3.84
N VAL A 316 -12.02 18.22 -4.48
CA VAL A 316 -13.32 17.81 -3.93
C VAL A 316 -13.30 16.38 -3.35
N THR A 317 -12.55 15.47 -3.97
CA THR A 317 -12.43 14.09 -3.48
C THR A 317 -11.62 14.00 -2.19
N MET A 318 -10.52 14.75 -2.09
CA MET A 318 -9.70 14.79 -0.88
C MET A 318 -10.44 15.48 0.27
N ALA A 319 -11.11 16.60 -0.01
CA ALA A 319 -11.96 17.28 0.96
C ALA A 319 -13.10 16.38 1.46
N ALA A 320 -13.77 15.64 0.56
CA ALA A 320 -14.82 14.67 0.91
C ALA A 320 -14.30 13.58 1.86
N SER A 321 -13.11 13.03 1.55
CA SER A 321 -12.45 12.04 2.39
C SER A 321 -12.12 12.58 3.78
N LYS A 322 -11.50 13.77 3.87
CA LYS A 322 -11.17 14.42 5.16
C LYS A 322 -12.42 14.71 6.00
N LEU A 323 -13.48 15.22 5.36
CA LEU A 323 -14.75 15.51 6.03
C LEU A 323 -15.56 14.25 6.38
N ARG A 324 -15.25 13.11 5.76
CA ARG A 324 -16.02 11.84 5.82
C ARG A 324 -17.45 12.01 5.30
N VAL A 325 -17.59 12.66 4.15
CA VAL A 325 -18.88 12.96 3.50
C VAL A 325 -18.80 12.68 2.00
N GLU A 326 -19.94 12.66 1.33
CA GLU A 326 -19.98 12.52 -0.12
C GLU A 326 -19.48 13.78 -0.86
N ARG A 327 -19.02 13.61 -2.11
CA ARG A 327 -18.59 14.72 -2.96
C ARG A 327 -19.69 15.75 -3.22
N SER A 328 -20.95 15.32 -3.22
CA SER A 328 -22.15 16.16 -3.35
C SER A 328 -22.27 17.13 -2.18
N ALA A 329 -22.03 16.67 -0.95
CA ALA A 329 -22.05 17.49 0.25
C ALA A 329 -20.93 18.53 0.27
N VAL A 330 -19.72 18.15 -0.17
CA VAL A 330 -18.61 19.11 -0.31
C VAL A 330 -18.96 20.23 -1.30
N ARG A 331 -19.56 19.89 -2.45
CA ARG A 331 -20.02 20.90 -3.41
C ARG A 331 -21.09 21.82 -2.83
N ARG A 332 -22.01 21.28 -2.03
CA ARG A 332 -23.01 22.06 -1.31
C ARG A 332 -22.34 23.04 -0.32
N LEU A 333 -21.33 22.61 0.44
CA LEU A 333 -20.58 23.51 1.33
C LEU A 333 -19.87 24.63 0.58
N VAL A 334 -19.27 24.32 -0.57
CA VAL A 334 -18.65 25.32 -1.44
C VAL A 334 -19.69 26.33 -1.93
N GLN A 335 -20.87 25.86 -2.36
CA GLN A 335 -21.97 26.73 -2.81
C GLN A 335 -22.51 27.62 -1.70
N LEU A 336 -22.58 27.11 -0.46
CA LEU A 336 -22.99 27.86 0.72
C LEU A 336 -21.89 28.78 1.28
N GLY A 337 -20.69 28.78 0.69
CA GLY A 337 -19.57 29.61 1.13
C GLY A 337 -18.88 29.14 2.42
N HIS A 338 -19.13 27.90 2.86
CA HIS A 338 -18.51 27.33 4.07
C HIS A 338 -17.13 26.71 3.80
N LEU A 339 -16.80 26.46 2.53
CA LEU A 339 -15.47 26.03 2.11
C LEU A 339 -14.90 27.06 1.16
N GLU A 340 -13.73 27.56 1.50
CA GLU A 340 -13.03 28.52 0.67
C GLU A 340 -12.47 27.80 -0.56
N THR A 341 -12.72 28.40 -1.73
CA THR A 341 -12.21 27.87 -2.98
C THR A 341 -11.16 28.79 -3.57
N PHE A 342 -10.10 28.18 -4.07
CA PHE A 342 -9.07 28.89 -4.80
C PHE A 342 -9.44 28.95 -6.29
N LYS A 343 -9.75 30.16 -6.76
CA LYS A 343 -9.98 30.42 -8.18
C LYS A 343 -8.63 30.62 -8.85
N ALA A 344 -8.15 29.60 -9.58
CA ALA A 344 -7.02 29.79 -10.48
C ALA A 344 -7.42 30.81 -11.58
N SER A 345 -6.86 32.01 -11.50
CA SER A 345 -6.96 33.03 -12.54
C SER A 345 -6.38 32.47 -13.85
N GLY A 346 -7.19 32.39 -14.90
CA GLY A 346 -6.74 32.00 -16.24
C GLY A 346 -7.29 30.69 -16.82
N ALA A 347 -8.04 29.88 -16.05
CA ALA A 347 -8.69 28.69 -16.61
C ALA A 347 -10.04 29.05 -17.26
N GLY A 348 -10.15 28.86 -18.58
CA GLY A 348 -11.37 29.07 -19.36
C GLY A 348 -12.61 28.37 -18.77
N LYS A 349 -13.79 28.92 -19.05
CA LYS A 349 -15.10 28.59 -18.43
C LYS A 349 -15.44 27.08 -18.30
N GLN A 350 -14.86 26.21 -19.13
CA GLN A 350 -15.26 24.80 -19.24
C GLN A 350 -14.52 23.81 -18.33
N ARG A 351 -13.46 24.20 -17.60
CA ARG A 351 -12.75 23.27 -16.68
C ARG A 351 -12.35 23.93 -15.35
N ARG A 352 -13.28 24.62 -14.71
CA ARG A 352 -13.10 25.04 -13.31
C ARG A 352 -13.13 23.80 -12.42
N ARG A 353 -11.96 23.35 -11.98
CA ARG A 353 -11.86 22.41 -10.86
C ARG A 353 -11.90 23.26 -9.60
N ASP A 354 -12.94 23.11 -8.79
CA ASP A 354 -13.00 23.74 -7.48
C ASP A 354 -11.91 23.09 -6.61
N LEU A 355 -10.83 23.84 -6.41
CA LEU A 355 -9.78 23.53 -5.44
C LEU A 355 -10.19 24.19 -4.13
N ILE A 356 -10.18 23.43 -3.05
CA ILE A 356 -10.68 23.84 -1.73
C ILE A 356 -9.49 24.04 -0.81
N THR A 357 -9.47 25.08 0.01
CA THR A 357 -8.37 25.27 0.96
C THR A 357 -8.41 24.22 2.08
N ASP A 358 -7.27 23.64 2.43
CA ASP A 358 -7.17 22.67 3.53
C ASP A 358 -7.50 23.33 4.87
N VAL A 359 -7.23 24.64 5.02
CA VAL A 359 -7.59 25.40 6.22
C VAL A 359 -9.11 25.44 6.41
N SER A 360 -9.89 25.73 5.37
CA SER A 360 -11.35 25.72 5.49
C SER A 360 -11.92 24.31 5.74
N VAL A 361 -11.23 23.26 5.28
CA VAL A 361 -11.61 21.87 5.60
C VAL A 361 -11.22 21.51 7.04
N ALA A 362 -10.02 21.85 7.49
CA ALA A 362 -9.50 21.59 8.83
C ALA A 362 -10.35 22.27 9.91
N ALA A 363 -10.80 23.50 9.65
CA ALA A 363 -11.73 24.23 10.51
C ALA A 363 -13.04 23.46 10.80
N LEU A 364 -13.46 22.56 9.90
CA LEU A 364 -14.65 21.71 10.06
C LEU A 364 -14.35 20.30 10.60
N THR A 365 -13.07 19.96 10.83
CA THR A 365 -12.67 18.61 11.28
C THR A 365 -11.90 18.57 12.60
N ASP A 366 -11.12 19.60 12.95
CA ASP A 366 -10.06 19.52 13.97
C ASP A 366 -10.55 19.30 15.41
N ASP A 367 -11.85 19.48 15.67
CA ASP A 367 -12.45 19.18 16.97
C ASP A 367 -13.86 18.59 16.87
N ARG A 368 -14.10 17.72 15.89
CA ARG A 368 -15.43 17.12 15.67
C ARG A 368 -15.51 15.66 16.13
N ALA A 369 -16.63 15.29 16.75
CA ALA A 369 -17.08 13.91 16.86
C ALA A 369 -18.60 13.81 16.67
N SER A 370 -19.07 12.75 16.03
CA SER A 370 -20.52 12.47 15.99
C SER A 370 -20.99 11.87 17.31
N ILE A 371 -22.26 12.12 17.67
CA ILE A 371 -22.89 11.44 18.82
C ILE A 371 -22.75 9.92 18.71
N SER A 372 -22.89 9.35 17.50
CA SER A 372 -22.65 7.91 17.27
C SER A 372 -21.25 7.45 17.67
N SER A 373 -20.22 8.22 17.31
CA SER A 373 -18.84 7.88 17.62
C SER A 373 -18.59 7.91 19.12
N ILE A 374 -19.05 8.95 19.81
CA ILE A 374 -18.90 9.08 21.26
C ILE A 374 -19.72 8.02 22.00
N SER A 375 -20.94 7.73 21.53
CA SER A 375 -21.80 6.67 22.06
C SER A 375 -21.11 5.31 22.00
N ALA A 376 -20.48 4.97 20.86
CA ALA A 376 -19.75 3.72 20.70
C ALA A 376 -18.48 3.67 21.57
N GLU A 377 -17.72 4.77 21.64
CA GLU A 377 -16.46 4.88 22.39
C GLU A 377 -16.68 4.69 23.90
N TYR A 378 -17.72 5.32 24.48
CA TYR A 378 -17.98 5.30 25.93
C TYR A 378 -19.11 4.35 26.34
N LYS A 379 -19.73 3.64 25.39
CA LYS A 379 -20.89 2.75 25.61
C LYS A 379 -22.09 3.47 26.27
N ILE A 380 -22.29 4.75 25.95
CA ILE A 380 -23.40 5.57 26.47
C ILE A 380 -24.50 5.65 25.40
N PRO A 381 -25.77 5.39 25.71
CA PRO A 381 -26.87 5.52 24.75
C PRO A 381 -26.95 6.92 24.12
N LYS A 382 -27.22 7.01 22.81
CA LYS A 382 -27.31 8.28 22.09
C LYS A 382 -28.31 9.27 22.72
N ALA A 383 -29.45 8.76 23.23
CA ALA A 383 -30.48 9.58 23.87
C ALA A 383 -29.94 10.33 25.11
N VAL A 384 -29.08 9.68 25.90
CA VAL A 384 -28.44 10.32 27.06
C VAL A 384 -27.49 11.43 26.61
N LEU A 385 -26.67 11.18 25.58
CA LEU A 385 -25.79 12.21 25.02
C LEU A 385 -26.57 13.40 24.47
N LEU A 386 -27.70 13.16 23.80
CA LEU A 386 -28.61 14.23 23.33
C LEU A 386 -29.21 15.02 24.51
N GLY A 387 -29.61 14.36 25.60
CA GLY A 387 -30.06 15.03 26.82
C GLY A 387 -28.98 15.90 27.46
N LEU A 388 -27.72 15.44 27.46
CA LEU A 388 -26.60 16.25 27.94
C LEU A 388 -26.32 17.46 27.06
N VAL A 389 -26.54 17.34 25.75
CA VAL A 389 -26.50 18.49 24.83
C VAL A 389 -27.64 19.47 25.12
N SER A 390 -28.88 18.97 25.31
CA SER A 390 -30.05 19.84 25.56
C SER A 390 -29.95 20.61 26.88
N MET A 391 -29.23 20.08 27.85
CA MET A 391 -28.91 20.76 29.11
C MET A 391 -27.68 21.68 29.04
N GLY A 392 -27.01 21.78 27.90
CA GLY A 392 -25.79 22.58 27.74
C GLY A 392 -24.55 21.99 28.45
N VAL A 393 -24.63 20.73 28.89
CA VAL A 393 -23.51 20.02 29.54
C VAL A 393 -22.50 19.55 28.49
N LEU A 394 -22.98 19.03 27.36
CA LEU A 394 -22.16 18.75 26.18
C LEU A 394 -22.30 19.88 25.16
N GLU A 395 -21.18 20.36 24.64
CA GLU A 395 -21.19 21.41 23.62
C GLU A 395 -21.39 20.82 22.22
N ALA A 396 -22.56 21.11 21.64
CA ALA A 396 -22.81 20.85 20.24
C ALA A 396 -22.07 21.84 19.34
N LEU A 397 -21.63 21.37 18.18
CA LEU A 397 -21.07 22.22 17.14
C LEU A 397 -22.20 22.89 16.35
N ASP A 398 -22.55 24.12 16.76
CA ASP A 398 -23.60 24.92 16.14
C ASP A 398 -23.07 25.77 14.97
N HIS A 399 -22.55 25.10 13.94
CA HIS A 399 -22.14 25.76 12.70
C HIS A 399 -23.08 25.33 11.56
N PRO A 400 -23.61 26.26 10.73
CA PRO A 400 -24.55 25.93 9.65
C PRO A 400 -24.03 24.88 8.65
N ALA A 401 -22.71 24.81 8.47
CA ALA A 401 -22.07 23.76 7.67
C ALA A 401 -22.36 22.34 8.18
N PHE A 402 -22.52 22.14 9.48
CA PHE A 402 -22.76 20.82 10.05
C PHE A 402 -24.20 20.36 9.80
N SER A 403 -25.20 21.24 10.00
CA SER A 403 -26.59 20.92 9.71
C SER A 403 -26.85 20.72 8.21
N ALA A 404 -26.06 21.35 7.34
CA ALA A 404 -26.15 21.18 5.89
C ALA A 404 -25.70 19.80 5.38
N ILE A 405 -24.90 19.06 6.16
CA ILE A 405 -24.27 17.80 5.71
C ILE A 405 -24.61 16.60 6.60
N TYR A 406 -24.64 16.80 7.92
CA TYR A 406 -24.81 15.70 8.86
C TYR A 406 -26.25 15.64 9.33
N SER A 407 -26.82 14.45 9.28
CA SER A 407 -28.15 14.18 9.85
C SER A 407 -28.11 14.05 11.38
N GLU A 408 -26.94 13.85 11.97
CA GLU A 408 -26.75 13.71 13.41
C GLU A 408 -26.04 14.94 14.01
N VAL A 409 -26.38 15.25 15.27
CA VAL A 409 -25.70 16.27 16.07
C VAL A 409 -24.20 15.96 16.18
N GLN A 410 -23.38 16.97 15.91
CA GLN A 410 -21.93 16.91 16.06
C GLN A 410 -21.53 17.59 17.37
N LEU A 411 -20.55 17.03 18.06
CA LEU A 411 -20.04 17.54 19.35
C LEU A 411 -18.61 18.05 19.19
N LYS A 412 -18.21 18.98 20.07
CA LYS A 412 -16.79 19.28 20.27
C LYS A 412 -16.09 18.08 20.89
N SER A 413 -15.20 17.46 20.12
CA SER A 413 -14.54 16.19 20.41
C SER A 413 -13.79 16.22 21.73
N ARG A 414 -12.98 17.28 21.94
CA ARG A 414 -12.17 17.49 23.14
C ARG A 414 -13.03 17.69 24.37
N HIS A 415 -14.06 18.53 24.28
CA HIS A 415 -14.97 18.80 25.40
C HIS A 415 -15.74 17.53 25.80
N ALA A 416 -16.32 16.83 24.83
CA ALA A 416 -17.06 15.60 25.09
C ALA A 416 -16.20 14.52 25.76
N ARG A 417 -14.99 14.27 25.24
CA ARG A 417 -14.08 13.29 25.84
C ARG A 417 -13.59 13.69 27.23
N ALA A 418 -13.23 14.97 27.43
CA ALA A 418 -12.78 15.45 28.72
C ALA A 418 -13.87 15.30 29.79
N LEU A 419 -15.10 15.69 29.45
CA LEU A 419 -16.24 15.54 30.35
C LEU A 419 -16.49 14.06 30.69
N LEU A 420 -16.60 13.19 29.68
CA LEU A 420 -16.90 11.77 29.89
C LEU A 420 -15.78 11.04 30.62
N ALA A 421 -14.52 11.39 30.37
CA ALA A 421 -13.38 10.89 31.14
C ALA A 421 -13.46 11.34 32.61
N SER A 422 -13.79 12.60 32.87
CA SER A 422 -13.97 13.13 34.23
C SER A 422 -15.13 12.46 34.97
N MET A 423 -16.22 12.15 34.26
CA MET A 423 -17.36 11.39 34.80
C MET A 423 -16.93 9.99 35.18
N SER A 424 -16.21 9.28 34.31
CA SER A 424 -15.70 7.94 34.59
C SER A 424 -14.83 7.90 35.86
N ILE A 425 -13.90 8.86 36.00
CA ILE A 425 -13.04 8.98 37.19
C ILE A 425 -13.88 9.29 38.44
N LYS A 426 -14.81 10.26 38.37
CA LYS A 426 -15.68 10.63 39.50
C LYS A 426 -16.57 9.47 39.93
N PHE A 427 -17.15 8.73 38.99
CA PHE A 427 -17.98 7.57 39.34
C PHE A 427 -17.16 6.46 40.00
N GLN A 428 -15.96 6.17 39.51
CA GLN A 428 -15.09 5.17 40.14
C GLN A 428 -14.63 5.61 41.54
N GLY A 429 -14.21 6.88 41.68
CA GLY A 429 -13.68 7.42 42.94
C GLY A 429 -14.74 7.73 44.00
N ARG A 430 -15.96 8.14 43.61
CA ARG A 430 -17.06 8.32 44.57
C ARG A 430 -17.70 7.00 44.92
N SER A 431 -17.85 6.08 43.96
CA SER A 431 -18.38 4.74 44.25
C SER A 431 -17.60 4.13 45.42
N SER A 432 -16.26 4.18 45.43
CA SER A 432 -15.48 3.65 46.56
C SER A 432 -15.69 4.34 47.92
N ALA A 433 -16.14 5.61 47.95
CA ALA A 433 -16.36 6.38 49.17
C ALA A 433 -17.72 6.14 49.84
N TRP A 434 -18.72 5.68 49.09
CA TRP A 434 -20.06 5.37 49.64
C TRP A 434 -20.13 3.90 50.13
N PRO A 435 -20.82 3.61 51.26
CA PRO A 435 -21.13 2.24 51.66
C PRO A 435 -21.82 1.48 50.52
N VAL A 436 -21.55 0.17 50.38
CA VAL A 436 -22.13 -0.64 49.28
C VAL A 436 -23.66 -0.60 49.28
N SER A 437 -24.29 -0.45 50.45
CA SER A 437 -25.74 -0.31 50.63
C SER A 437 -26.33 0.99 50.06
N GLU A 438 -25.51 2.02 49.86
CA GLU A 438 -25.92 3.36 49.38
C GLU A 438 -25.51 3.60 47.93
N ARG A 439 -24.93 2.59 47.27
CA ARG A 439 -24.56 2.66 45.85
C ARG A 439 -25.74 2.18 45.00
N VAL A 440 -26.13 3.02 44.05
CA VAL A 440 -27.12 2.63 43.04
C VAL A 440 -26.38 2.33 41.74
N ALA A 441 -26.50 1.09 41.27
CA ALA A 441 -25.96 0.72 39.97
C ALA A 441 -26.67 1.55 38.89
N ALA A 442 -25.88 2.30 38.12
CA ALA A 442 -26.36 3.20 37.10
C ALA A 442 -27.12 2.41 36.03
N LYS A 443 -26.66 1.21 35.66
CA LYS A 443 -27.30 0.41 34.60
C LYS A 443 -28.74 -0.07 34.91
N PRO A 444 -29.05 -0.65 36.08
CA PRO A 444 -30.44 -0.94 36.47
C PRO A 444 -31.32 0.31 36.57
N LEU A 445 -30.79 1.40 37.12
CA LEU A 445 -31.49 2.68 37.16
C LEU A 445 -31.80 3.16 35.73
N LEU A 446 -30.82 3.03 34.82
CA LEU A 446 -30.90 3.35 33.39
C LEU A 446 -32.03 2.61 32.67
N HIS A 447 -32.29 1.36 33.07
CA HIS A 447 -33.39 0.58 32.53
C HIS A 447 -34.75 0.90 33.17
N SER A 448 -34.81 1.36 34.42
CA SER A 448 -36.07 1.54 35.15
C SER A 448 -36.75 2.90 34.95
N LEU A 449 -35.99 3.99 34.76
CA LEU A 449 -36.57 5.34 34.61
C LEU A 449 -37.13 5.64 33.21
N GLY A 450 -36.97 4.72 32.25
CA GLY A 450 -37.42 4.91 30.87
C GLY A 450 -36.58 5.93 30.09
N GLY A 451 -36.70 5.89 28.75
CA GLY A 451 -35.90 6.70 27.83
C GLY A 451 -36.37 8.16 27.65
N GLY A 452 -37.01 8.77 28.66
CA GLY A 452 -37.44 10.17 28.57
C GLY A 452 -36.26 11.13 28.52
N ASP A 453 -36.27 12.06 27.56
CA ASP A 453 -35.12 12.91 27.16
C ASP A 453 -34.56 13.85 28.25
N HIS A 454 -35.19 13.93 29.43
CA HIS A 454 -34.87 14.94 30.45
C HIS A 454 -34.48 14.39 31.83
N LEU A 455 -34.85 13.15 32.19
CA LEU A 455 -34.58 12.64 33.54
C LEU A 455 -33.09 12.31 33.76
N TRP A 456 -32.43 11.80 32.72
CA TRP A 456 -31.04 11.37 32.78
C TRP A 456 -30.06 12.50 32.92
N ALA A 457 -30.25 13.51 32.10
CA ALA A 457 -29.35 14.64 32.05
C ALA A 457 -29.44 15.43 33.37
N ASN A 458 -30.64 15.50 33.99
CA ASN A 458 -30.81 16.06 35.33
C ASN A 458 -30.06 15.25 36.39
N LEU A 459 -30.21 13.93 36.41
CA LEU A 459 -29.53 13.08 37.39
C LEU A 459 -27.99 13.19 37.27
N ILE A 460 -27.46 13.14 36.04
CA ILE A 460 -26.03 13.32 35.77
C ILE A 460 -25.57 14.73 36.15
N GLY A 461 -26.37 15.76 35.84
CA GLY A 461 -26.12 17.13 36.23
C GLY A 461 -26.08 17.32 37.74
N HIS A 462 -27.00 16.70 38.48
CA HIS A 462 -27.01 16.71 39.94
C HIS A 462 -25.80 15.97 40.52
N ASP A 463 -25.41 14.82 39.97
CA ASP A 463 -24.21 14.10 40.42
C ASP A 463 -22.93 14.91 40.18
N LEU A 464 -22.77 15.46 38.97
CA LEU A 464 -21.63 16.29 38.61
C LEU A 464 -21.45 17.49 39.54
N ASN A 465 -22.58 18.05 40.01
CA ASN A 465 -22.65 19.16 40.96
C ASN A 465 -22.61 18.72 42.44
N GLY A 466 -22.48 17.41 42.73
CA GLY A 466 -22.43 16.88 44.09
C GLY A 466 -23.75 17.03 44.87
N ARG A 467 -24.88 17.08 44.17
CA ARG A 467 -26.22 17.27 44.75
C ARG A 467 -27.01 15.96 44.96
N LEU A 468 -26.43 14.81 44.59
CA LEU A 468 -27.06 13.52 44.88
C LEU A 468 -26.67 13.04 46.28
N GLU A 469 -27.65 12.53 47.01
CA GLU A 469 -27.48 11.92 48.34
C GLU A 469 -26.96 10.48 48.27
N PHE A 470 -26.71 9.95 47.06
CA PHE A 470 -26.20 8.59 46.83
C PHE A 470 -25.17 8.57 45.71
N GLY A 471 -24.29 7.56 45.75
CA GLY A 471 -23.28 7.33 44.71
C GLY A 471 -23.83 6.53 43.53
N LEU A 472 -23.67 7.04 42.32
CA LEU A 472 -23.90 6.27 41.10
C LEU A 472 -22.70 5.36 40.82
N ALA A 473 -22.93 4.05 40.78
CA ALA A 473 -21.92 3.04 40.44
C ALA A 473 -22.07 2.62 38.97
N VAL A 474 -21.00 2.71 38.17
CA VAL A 474 -20.99 2.34 36.74
C VAL A 474 -21.12 0.84 36.54
#